data_AF-X0UXL9-F1
#
_entry.id   AF-X0UXL9-F1
#
_cell.length_a   1.000
_cell.length_b   1.000
_cell.length_c   1.000
_cell.angle_alpha   90.00
_cell.angle_beta   90.00
_cell.angle_gamma   90.00
#
_symmetry.space_group_name_H-M   'P 1'
#
loop_
_entity.id
_entity.type
_entity.pdbx_description
1 polymer ?
#
loop_
_entity_poly.entity_id
_entity_poly.type
_entity_poly.pdbx_seq_one_letter_code
_entity_poly.pdbx_strand_id
1 'polypeptide(L)' 'RLIEEGALGALMSGSGPTVFGIAQNKEQALKIFKKLKSEYNSIWVVHTI' A
#
# COMPACT_ATOMS: atom_id res chain seq x y z
N ARG A 1 -3.63 8.33 -2.76
CA ARG A 1 -3.61 7.03 -3.47
C ARG A 1 -3.91 5.81 -2.59
N LEU A 2 -3.07 5.39 -1.62
CA LEU A 2 -3.33 4.14 -0.87
C LEU A 2 -4.69 4.12 -0.12
N ILE A 3 -5.08 5.22 0.53
CA ILE A 3 -6.40 5.35 1.18
C ILE A 3 -7.54 5.22 0.14
N GLU A 4 -7.43 5.92 -1.00
CA GLU A 4 -8.42 5.85 -2.09
C GLU A 4 -8.61 4.41 -2.60
N GLU A 5 -7.54 3.60 -2.58
CA GLU A 5 -7.61 2.21 -3.04
C GLU A 5 -8.10 1.21 -1.99
N GLY A 6 -8.37 1.66 -0.75
CA GLY A 6 -8.96 0.87 0.31
C GLY A 6 -8.00 0.47 1.43
N ALA A 7 -6.86 1.14 1.59
CA ALA A 7 -6.05 1.00 2.81
C ALA A 7 -6.80 1.60 4.01
N LEU A 8 -6.67 0.97 5.18
CA LEU A 8 -7.23 1.46 6.45
C LEU A 8 -6.55 2.75 6.92
N GLY A 9 -5.27 2.89 6.59
CA GLY A 9 -4.43 4.02 6.95
C GLY A 9 -3.24 4.07 6.01
N ALA A 10 -2.68 5.26 5.83
CA ALA A 10 -1.46 5.44 5.06
C ALA A 10 -0.59 6.52 5.70
N LEU A 11 0.72 6.33 5.68
CA LEU A 11 1.69 7.25 6.24
C LEU A 11 2.95 7.31 5.37
N MET A 12 3.46 8.51 5.15
CA MET A 12 4.74 8.71 4.48
C MET A 12 5.88 8.28 5.39
N SER A 13 6.84 7.53 4.85
CA SER A 13 8.07 7.18 5.55
C SER A 13 9.01 8.38 5.61
N GLY A 14 9.14 9.01 6.78
CA GLY A 14 9.99 10.18 6.96
C GLY A 14 9.61 11.33 6.00
N SER A 15 10.59 11.85 5.26
CA SER A 15 10.38 12.90 4.25
C SER A 15 9.89 12.39 2.88
N GLY A 16 9.66 11.08 2.72
CA GLY A 16 9.22 10.48 1.47
C GLY A 16 10.36 10.12 0.50
N PRO A 17 10.03 9.61 -0.71
CA PRO A 17 8.68 9.50 -1.30
C PRO A 17 7.92 8.21 -0.92
N THR A 18 8.52 7.31 -0.15
CA THR A 18 7.90 6.02 0.20
C THR A 18 6.71 6.22 1.12
N VAL A 19 5.61 5.51 0.85
CA VAL A 19 4.38 5.53 1.66
C VAL A 19 4.03 4.12 2.08
N PHE A 20 3.75 3.92 3.37
CA PHE A 20 3.20 2.69 3.90
C PHE A 20 1.68 2.79 3.97
N GLY A 21 1.00 1.68 3.64
CA GLY A 21 -0.44 1.54 3.83
C GLY A 21 -0.74 0.30 4.66
N ILE A 22 -1.69 0.39 5.57
CA ILE A 22 -2.17 -0.75 6.34
C ILE A 22 -3.43 -1.29 5.68
N ALA A 23 -3.45 -2.59 5.43
CA ALA A 23 -4.63 -3.31 4.98
C ALA A 23 -5.15 -4.21 6.11
N GLN A 24 -6.47 -4.43 6.15
CA GLN A 24 -7.13 -5.29 7.13
C GLN A 24 -6.67 -6.75 7.03
N ASN A 25 -6.38 -7.22 5.81
CA ASN A 25 -5.94 -8.57 5.56
C ASN A 25 -5.15 -8.66 4.24
N LYS A 26 -4.53 -9.82 4.01
CA LYS A 26 -3.72 -10.10 2.82
C LYS A 26 -4.50 -9.92 1.51
N GLU A 27 -5.77 -10.31 1.48
CA GLU A 27 -6.60 -10.18 0.28
C GLU A 27 -6.81 -8.71 -0.11
N GLN A 28 -7.13 -7.85 0.86
CA GLN A 28 -7.25 -6.41 0.64
C GLN A 28 -5.92 -5.80 0.16
N ALA A 29 -4.79 -6.18 0.79
CA ALA A 29 -3.47 -5.71 0.36
C ALA A 29 -3.16 -6.07 -1.11
N LEU A 30 -3.48 -7.30 -1.53
CA LEU A 30 -3.30 -7.73 -2.91
C LEU A 30 -4.24 -7.01 -3.89
N LYS A 31 -5.47 -6.67 -3.49
CA LYS A 31 -6.38 -5.85 -4.31
C LYS A 31 -5.80 -4.46 -4.54
N ILE A 32 -5.32 -3.80 -3.49
CA ILE A 32 -4.65 -2.48 -3.59
C ILE A 32 -3.43 -2.58 -4.52
N PHE A 33 -2.55 -3.57 -4.29
CA PHE A 33 -1.37 -3.80 -5.12
C PHE A 33 -1.71 -3.95 -6.60
N LYS A 34 -2.72 -4.76 -6.94
CA LYS A 34 -3.10 -5.00 -8.35
C LYS A 34 -3.53 -3.73 -9.08
N LYS A 35 -4.14 -2.78 -8.38
CA LYS A 35 -4.56 -1.50 -8.96
C LYS A 35 -3.37 -0.55 -9.17
N LEU A 36 -2.43 -0.55 -8.22
CA LEU A 36 -1.33 0.41 -8.22
C LEU A 36 -0.06 -0.09 -8.93
N LYS A 37 0.08 -1.38 -9.20
CA LYS A 37 1.28 -1.95 -9.84
C LYS A 37 1.61 -1.38 -11.24
N SER A 38 0.64 -0.80 -11.94
CA SER A 38 0.87 -0.13 -13.23
C SER A 38 1.23 1.35 -13.10
N GLU A 39 0.97 1.96 -11.94
CA GLU A 39 1.24 3.37 -11.66
C GLU A 39 2.60 3.57 -10.98
N TYR A 40 3.08 2.57 -10.23
CA TYR A 40 4.31 2.65 -9.46
C TYR A 40 5.28 1.55 -9.90
N ASN A 41 6.51 1.95 -10.26
CA ASN A 41 7.60 1.01 -10.59
C ASN A 41 7.96 0.09 -9.43
N SER A 42 7.70 0.53 -8.19
CA SER A 42 8.08 -0.20 -7.00
C SER A 42 6.96 -0.13 -5.97
N ILE A 43 6.31 -1.28 -5.76
CA ILE A 43 5.23 -1.47 -4.80
C ILE A 43 5.34 -2.89 -4.25
N TRP A 44 5.12 -3.06 -2.95
CA TRP A 44 5.32 -4.33 -2.27
C TRP A 44 4.15 -4.63 -1.33
N VAL A 45 3.84 -5.92 -1.19
CA VAL A 45 2.95 -6.43 -0.16
C VAL A 45 3.79 -7.21 0.83
N VAL A 46 3.81 -6.76 2.07
CA VAL A 46 4.56 -7.37 3.18
C VAL A 46 3.61 -7.70 4.34
N HIS A 47 4.06 -8.51 5.29
CA HIS A 47 3.35 -8.82 6.52
C HIS A 47 4.28 -8.62 7.72
N THR A 48 3.72 -8.25 8.86
CA THR A 48 4.44 -8.21 10.14
C THR A 48 4.63 -9.64 10.65
N ILE A 49 5.77 -9.89 11.29
CA ILE A 49 6.07 -11.14 12.00
C ILE A 49 5.53 -11.04 13.42
#